data_AF-A0A2N9MT49-F1
#
_entry.id   AF-A0A2N9MT49-F1
#
_cell.length_a   1.000
_cell.length_b   1.000
_cell.length_c   1.000
_cell.angle_alpha   90.00
_cell.angle_beta   90.00
_cell.angle_gamma   90.00
#
_symmetry.space_group_name_H-M   'P 1'
#
loop_
_entity.id
_entity.type
_entity.pdbx_description
1 polymer ?
#
loop_
_entity_poly.entity_id
_entity_poly.type
_entity_poly.pdbx_seq_one_letter_code
_entity_poly.pdbx_strand_id
1 'polypeptide(L)'
;MCYYTSEMACPYFFPVEPRAQAGQNAMLPLGDAWAGVCRADPRQPWHPDESILRPLCNLGYARGSCARFPVADGPDAVRFAVSHDNGACLRIYLVVEREHLPFAHGPLEYSQANGAFLDPPPDETIRRQARAYVESYLRRKSEALGP
;
A
#
# COMPACT_ATOMS: atom_id res chain seq x y z
N MET A 1 -17.73 -17.07 -11.72
CA MET A 1 -17.83 -15.77 -11.02
C MET A 1 -16.44 -15.39 -10.56
N CYS A 2 -15.74 -14.57 -11.34
CA CYS A 2 -14.37 -14.15 -11.04
C CYS A 2 -14.44 -12.84 -10.26
N TYR A 3 -14.72 -12.89 -8.96
CA TYR A 3 -14.48 -11.75 -8.08
C TYR A 3 -12.98 -11.75 -7.79
N TYR A 4 -12.21 -11.27 -8.78
CA TYR A 4 -10.77 -11.09 -8.68
C TYR A 4 -10.52 -10.27 -7.41
N THR A 5 -9.76 -10.85 -6.49
CA THR A 5 -9.38 -10.25 -5.22
C THR A 5 -8.93 -8.82 -5.49
N SER A 6 -9.74 -7.83 -5.11
CA SER A 6 -9.28 -6.45 -5.06
C SER A 6 -8.33 -6.40 -3.88
N GLU A 7 -7.08 -6.77 -4.13
CA GLU A 7 -6.05 -6.79 -3.11
C GLU A 7 -5.77 -5.32 -2.76
N MET A 8 -6.20 -4.90 -1.57
CA MET A 8 -5.98 -3.57 -1.00
C MET A 8 -5.01 -3.69 0.18
N ALA A 9 -4.30 -2.64 0.57
CA ALA A 9 -3.49 -2.63 1.80
C ALA A 9 -4.34 -2.18 3.01
N CYS A 10 -3.96 -2.61 4.22
CA CYS A 10 -4.57 -2.08 5.44
C CYS A 10 -4.15 -0.60 5.62
N PRO A 11 -5.08 0.35 5.84
CA PRO A 11 -4.76 1.78 5.94
C PRO A 11 -3.86 2.14 7.13
N TYR A 12 -3.79 1.28 8.14
CA TYR A 12 -3.00 1.49 9.35
C TYR A 12 -1.60 0.84 9.28
N PHE A 13 -1.27 0.19 8.17
CA PHE A 13 0.02 -0.47 8.01
C PHE A 13 1.09 0.53 7.52
N PHE A 14 2.15 0.71 8.28
CA PHE A 14 3.29 1.54 7.91
C PHE A 14 4.41 0.64 7.38
N PRO A 15 4.60 0.51 6.05
CA PRO A 15 5.63 -0.35 5.48
C PRO A 15 7.02 0.25 5.73
N VAL A 16 7.98 -0.59 6.13
CA VAL A 16 9.35 -0.19 6.45
C VAL A 16 10.33 -0.84 5.47
N GLU A 17 10.26 -2.16 5.29
CA GLU A 17 11.21 -2.92 4.47
C GLU A 17 10.50 -3.80 3.44
N PRO A 18 10.94 -3.79 2.17
CA PRO A 18 10.41 -4.72 1.17
C PRO A 18 10.85 -6.14 1.52
N ARG A 19 9.94 -7.10 1.37
CA ARG A 19 10.21 -8.53 1.51
C ARG A 19 10.20 -9.16 0.14
N ALA A 20 11.29 -9.84 -0.21
CA ALA A 20 11.32 -10.67 -1.40
C ALA A 20 10.25 -11.76 -1.26
N GLN A 21 9.25 -11.74 -2.14
CA GLN A 21 8.26 -12.80 -2.18
C GLN A 21 8.86 -13.96 -3.00
N ALA A 22 9.05 -15.11 -2.36
CA ALA A 22 9.42 -16.33 -3.06
C ALA A 22 8.19 -16.84 -3.83
N GLY A 23 8.03 -16.38 -5.07
CA GLY A 23 6.92 -16.79 -5.94
C GLY A 23 6.53 -15.66 -6.90
N GLN A 24 6.61 -15.95 -8.19
CA GLN A 24 6.26 -15.04 -9.27
C GLN A 24 4.75 -14.70 -9.21
N ASN A 25 4.39 -13.43 -9.45
CA ASN A 25 3.05 -12.94 -9.83
C ASN A 25 1.96 -12.66 -8.77
N ALA A 26 2.23 -12.62 -7.46
CA ALA A 26 1.22 -12.03 -6.56
C ALA A 26 1.22 -10.50 -6.73
N MET A 27 0.17 -9.94 -7.35
CA MET A 27 -0.04 -8.49 -7.46
C MET A 27 -0.44 -7.89 -6.11
N LEU A 28 0.49 -7.89 -5.16
CA LEU A 28 0.21 -7.39 -3.83
C LEU A 28 -0.15 -5.89 -3.85
N PRO A 29 -0.92 -5.41 -2.86
CA PRO A 29 -1.50 -4.07 -2.90
C PRO A 29 -0.50 -2.93 -2.91
N LEU A 30 0.63 -3.13 -2.23
CA LEU A 30 1.78 -2.21 -2.22
C LEU A 30 2.81 -2.58 -3.29
N GLY A 31 2.38 -3.31 -4.31
CA GLY A 31 3.22 -3.91 -5.30
C GLY A 31 3.83 -5.21 -4.80
N ASP A 32 4.66 -5.16 -3.75
CA ASP A 32 5.27 -6.36 -3.15
C ASP A 32 4.81 -6.58 -1.71
N ALA A 33 5.35 -7.63 -1.07
CA ALA A 33 5.20 -7.83 0.36
C ALA A 33 6.12 -6.86 1.10
N TRP A 34 5.62 -6.30 2.19
CA TRP A 34 6.39 -5.41 3.05
C TRP A 34 6.32 -5.90 4.50
N ALA A 35 7.43 -5.79 5.21
CA ALA A 35 7.44 -5.76 6.66
C ALA A 35 7.30 -4.32 7.15
N GLY A 36 6.78 -4.14 8.35
CA GLY A 36 6.57 -2.80 8.89
C GLY A 36 5.87 -2.81 10.23
N VAL A 37 5.18 -1.71 10.51
CA VAL A 37 4.57 -1.42 11.81
C VAL A 37 3.07 -1.19 11.63
N CYS A 38 2.26 -1.84 12.44
CA CYS A 38 0.86 -1.50 12.60
C CYS A 38 0.74 -0.22 13.46
N ARG A 39 0.14 0.82 12.90
CA ARG A 39 -0.15 2.11 13.55
C ARG A 39 -1.63 2.30 13.85
N ALA A 40 -2.40 1.21 13.95
CA ALA A 40 -3.82 1.25 14.27
C ALA A 40 -4.09 1.91 15.64
N ASP A 41 -3.19 1.70 16.60
CA ASP A 41 -3.12 2.50 17.81
C ASP A 41 -1.89 3.43 17.73
N PRO A 42 -2.08 4.75 17.56
CA PRO A 42 -0.98 5.71 17.49
C PRO A 42 -0.10 5.75 18.74
N ARG A 43 -0.64 5.36 19.91
CA ARG A 43 0.11 5.35 21.19
C ARG A 43 0.94 4.10 21.37
N GLN A 44 0.60 3.02 20.65
CA GLN A 44 1.29 1.74 20.75
C GLN A 44 1.52 1.14 19.36
N PRO A 45 2.46 1.71 18.57
CA PRO A 45 2.91 1.10 17.33
C PRO A 45 3.46 -0.30 17.59
N TRP A 46 3.09 -1.25 16.74
CA TRP A 46 3.40 -2.67 16.97
C TRP A 46 3.91 -3.34 15.70
N HIS A 47 4.86 -4.26 15.83
CA HIS A 47 5.40 -5.04 14.71
C HIS A 47 4.59 -6.34 14.55
N PRO A 48 3.76 -6.48 13.50
CA PRO A 48 3.06 -7.72 13.22
C PRO A 48 4.00 -8.87 12.89
N ASP A 49 3.71 -10.04 13.44
CA ASP A 49 4.31 -11.30 13.00
C ASP A 49 3.78 -11.70 11.61
N GLU A 50 4.39 -12.72 10.99
CA GLU A 50 4.04 -13.17 9.64
C GLU A 50 2.58 -13.65 9.51
N SER A 51 1.96 -14.13 10.60
CA SER A 51 0.59 -14.64 10.60
C SER A 51 -0.45 -13.52 10.49
N ILE A 52 -0.09 -12.30 10.90
CA ILE A 52 -0.92 -11.10 10.77
C ILE A 52 -0.45 -10.24 9.58
N LEU A 53 0.86 -10.12 9.41
CA LEU A 53 1.47 -9.26 8.40
C LEU A 53 1.04 -9.65 6.98
N ARG A 54 1.10 -10.95 6.65
CA ARG A 54 0.77 -11.45 5.30
C ARG A 54 -0.72 -11.34 4.97
N PRO A 55 -1.64 -11.93 5.76
CA PRO A 55 -3.05 -11.97 5.39
C PRO A 55 -3.84 -10.70 5.75
N LEU A 56 -3.30 -9.79 6.57
CA LEU A 56 -4.07 -8.64 7.08
C LEU A 56 -3.39 -7.28 6.85
N CYS A 57 -2.10 -7.13 7.17
CA CYS A 57 -1.45 -5.82 7.01
C CYS A 57 -1.17 -5.51 5.53
N ASN A 58 -0.60 -6.48 4.82
CA ASN A 58 -0.37 -6.36 3.38
C ASN A 58 -1.66 -6.53 2.57
N LEU A 59 -2.69 -7.15 3.13
CA LEU A 59 -3.99 -7.43 2.50
C LEU A 59 -5.11 -6.90 3.43
N GLY A 60 -5.56 -5.68 3.19
CA GLY A 60 -6.55 -4.90 3.94
C GLY A 60 -7.94 -5.51 4.03
N TYR A 61 -8.97 -4.70 4.28
CA TYR A 61 -10.28 -5.17 4.78
C TYR A 61 -10.16 -6.06 6.03
N ALA A 62 -9.21 -5.71 6.89
CA ALA A 62 -8.95 -6.43 8.12
C ALA A 62 -9.96 -6.12 9.25
N ARG A 63 -10.97 -5.28 8.99
CA ARG A 63 -12.04 -4.98 9.97
C ARG A 63 -12.80 -6.27 10.28
N GLY A 64 -13.00 -6.55 11.56
CA GLY A 64 -13.65 -7.78 12.05
C GLY A 64 -12.72 -9.02 12.10
N SER A 65 -11.63 -9.03 11.31
CA SER A 65 -10.65 -10.14 11.30
C SER A 65 -9.39 -9.85 12.13
N CYS A 66 -8.99 -8.58 12.22
CA CYS A 66 -7.83 -8.14 13.00
C CYS A 66 -8.28 -7.56 14.35
N ALA A 67 -7.82 -8.17 15.45
CA ALA A 67 -8.14 -7.73 16.81
C ALA A 67 -7.64 -6.32 17.14
N ARG A 68 -6.64 -5.80 16.40
CA ARG A 68 -6.12 -4.44 16.57
C ARG A 68 -6.76 -3.43 15.62
N PHE A 69 -7.67 -3.86 14.76
CA PHE A 69 -8.34 -2.94 13.84
C PHE A 69 -9.15 -1.91 14.64
N PRO A 70 -9.03 -0.59 14.37
CA PRO A 70 -9.74 0.40 15.15
C PRO A 70 -11.27 0.22 15.07
N VAL A 71 -11.94 0.30 16.22
CA VAL A 71 -13.41 0.31 16.30
C VAL A 71 -13.99 1.63 15.78
N ALA A 72 -13.17 2.70 15.79
CA ALA A 72 -13.54 4.01 15.30
C ALA A 72 -13.95 3.98 13.81
N ASP A 73 -14.75 4.98 13.44
CA ASP A 73 -15.07 5.25 12.04
C ASP A 73 -13.79 5.64 11.30
N GLY A 74 -13.55 5.03 10.14
CA GLY A 74 -12.29 5.15 9.42
C GLY A 74 -12.22 4.21 8.22
N PRO A 75 -11.14 4.32 7.42
CA PRO A 75 -10.97 3.52 6.22
C PRO A 75 -10.68 2.05 6.54
N ASP A 76 -11.00 1.19 5.58
CA ASP A 76 -10.79 -0.26 5.63
C ASP A 76 -9.62 -0.73 4.76
N ALA A 77 -9.34 0.04 3.72
CA ALA A 77 -8.51 -0.40 2.63
C ALA A 77 -7.91 0.79 1.88
N VAL A 78 -6.72 0.58 1.32
CA VAL A 78 -6.03 1.53 0.45
C VAL A 78 -5.55 0.82 -0.79
N ARG A 79 -5.75 1.44 -1.95
CA ARG A 79 -5.28 0.94 -3.24
C ARG A 79 -4.52 1.99 -3.99
N PHE A 80 -3.53 1.49 -4.72
CA PHE A 80 -2.74 2.25 -5.65
C PHE A 80 -2.77 1.58 -7.02
N ALA A 81 -2.79 2.41 -8.07
CA ALA A 81 -2.64 1.94 -9.44
C ALA A 81 -1.75 2.93 -10.20
N VAL A 82 -0.80 2.43 -11.00
CA VAL A 82 -0.11 3.29 -11.97
C VAL A 82 -1.09 3.73 -13.03
N SER A 83 -1.18 5.06 -13.24
CA SER A 83 -2.04 5.67 -14.26
C SER A 83 -1.25 6.22 -15.44
N HIS A 84 0.01 6.61 -15.21
CA HIS A 84 0.91 7.11 -16.24
C HIS A 84 2.37 7.02 -15.78
N ASP A 85 3.29 6.67 -16.68
CA ASP A 85 4.73 6.66 -16.44
C ASP A 85 5.46 7.07 -17.72
N ASN A 86 6.29 8.11 -17.65
CA ASN A 86 7.13 8.58 -18.76
C ASN A 86 8.64 8.57 -18.43
N GLY A 87 9.05 7.89 -17.37
CA GLY A 87 10.45 7.79 -16.92
C GLY A 87 10.95 8.99 -16.11
N ALA A 88 10.36 10.18 -16.25
CA ALA A 88 10.68 11.34 -15.42
C ALA A 88 9.65 11.54 -14.29
N CYS A 89 8.38 11.32 -14.61
CA CYS A 89 7.24 11.45 -13.72
C CYS A 89 6.41 10.16 -13.74
N LEU A 90 6.09 9.67 -12.53
CA LEU A 90 5.18 8.55 -12.32
C LEU A 90 3.90 9.10 -11.66
N ARG A 91 2.75 8.90 -12.30
CA ARG A 91 1.45 9.23 -11.73
C ARG A 91 0.75 7.97 -11.27
N ILE A 92 0.43 7.90 -9.99
CA ILE A 92 -0.39 6.83 -9.40
C ILE A 92 -1.76 7.38 -9.01
N TYR A 93 -2.76 6.51 -8.96
CA TYR A 93 -4.09 6.83 -8.44
C TYR A 93 -4.27 6.16 -7.08
N LEU A 94 -4.58 6.95 -6.05
CA LEU A 94 -4.89 6.50 -4.71
C LEU A 94 -6.42 6.36 -4.56
N VAL A 95 -6.86 5.24 -4.00
CA VAL A 95 -8.23 5.05 -3.50
C VAL A 95 -8.17 4.57 -2.06
N VAL A 96 -8.74 5.35 -1.16
CA VAL A 96 -9.04 4.97 0.22
C VAL A 96 -10.50 4.52 0.25
N GLU A 97 -10.78 3.36 0.81
CA GLU A 97 -12.11 2.77 0.84
C GLU A 97 -12.63 2.56 2.26
N ARG A 98 -13.96 2.60 2.40
CA ARG A 98 -14.71 2.20 3.57
C ARG A 98 -15.92 1.40 3.11
N GLU A 99 -16.15 0.22 3.68
CA GLU A 99 -17.24 -0.69 3.30
C GLU A 99 -17.27 -1.00 1.79
N HIS A 100 -16.09 -1.16 1.17
CA HIS A 100 -15.92 -1.35 -0.28
C HIS A 100 -16.42 -0.18 -1.15
N LEU A 101 -16.62 1.00 -0.56
CA LEU A 101 -16.99 2.23 -1.25
C LEU A 101 -15.83 3.25 -1.20
N PRO A 102 -15.64 4.07 -2.25
CA PRO A 102 -14.65 5.14 -2.21
C PRO A 102 -14.92 6.11 -1.05
N PHE A 103 -13.96 6.22 -0.14
CA PHE A 103 -13.98 7.14 1.00
C PHE A 103 -13.20 8.43 0.69
N ALA A 104 -12.05 8.29 0.01
CA ALA A 104 -11.28 9.39 -0.56
C ALA A 104 -10.45 8.87 -1.74
N HIS A 105 -10.18 9.69 -2.75
CA HIS A 105 -9.37 9.26 -3.89
C HIS A 105 -8.73 10.45 -4.61
N GLY A 106 -7.69 10.18 -5.39
CA GLY A 106 -7.06 11.22 -6.20
C GLY A 106 -5.76 10.76 -6.87
N PRO A 107 -5.29 11.51 -7.87
CA PRO A 107 -3.97 11.28 -8.46
C PRO A 107 -2.87 11.75 -7.51
N LEU A 108 -1.74 11.05 -7.51
CA LEU A 108 -0.49 11.45 -6.87
C LEU A 108 0.61 11.44 -7.92
N GLU A 109 1.39 12.52 -7.97
CA GLU A 109 2.50 12.66 -8.92
C GLU A 109 3.84 12.51 -8.19
N TYR A 110 4.63 11.55 -8.64
CA TYR A 110 5.96 11.24 -8.12
C TYR A 110 7.03 11.66 -9.12
N SER A 111 7.91 12.57 -8.69
CA SER A 111 9.09 12.96 -9.45
C SER A 111 10.20 11.95 -9.21
N GLN A 112 10.65 11.27 -10.27
CA GLN A 112 11.76 10.32 -10.16
C GLN A 112 13.08 11.02 -9.88
N ALA A 113 13.29 12.22 -10.45
CA ALA A 113 14.50 13.01 -10.22
C ALA A 113 14.63 13.48 -8.76
N ASN A 114 13.52 13.87 -8.13
CA ASN A 114 13.53 14.35 -6.75
C ASN A 114 13.32 13.22 -5.72
N GLY A 115 12.91 12.03 -6.16
CA GLY A 115 12.59 10.91 -5.27
C GLY A 115 11.42 11.19 -4.32
N ALA A 116 10.46 12.03 -4.75
CA ALA A 116 9.39 12.54 -3.89
C ALA A 116 8.08 12.83 -4.66
N PHE A 117 6.96 12.84 -3.91
CA PHE A 117 5.68 13.31 -4.42
C PHE A 117 5.65 14.85 -4.49
N LEU A 118 5.07 15.40 -5.56
CA LEU A 118 4.91 16.84 -5.73
C LEU A 118 3.88 17.41 -4.74
N ASP A 119 2.76 16.70 -4.57
CA ASP A 119 1.75 16.96 -3.55
C ASP A 119 1.49 15.65 -2.78
N PRO A 120 2.18 15.42 -1.64
CA PRO A 120 2.08 14.17 -0.90
C PRO A 120 0.77 14.09 -0.10
N PRO A 121 0.20 12.89 0.11
CA PRO A 121 -0.94 12.73 1.02
C PRO A 121 -0.65 13.31 2.41
N PRO A 122 -1.63 13.95 3.07
CA PRO A 122 -1.44 14.55 4.39
C PRO A 122 -1.21 13.49 5.47
N ASP A 123 -1.86 12.33 5.36
CA ASP A 123 -1.65 11.21 6.26
C ASP A 123 -0.28 10.54 6.02
N GLU A 124 0.52 10.42 7.07
CA GLU A 124 1.89 9.89 6.99
C GLU A 124 1.92 8.41 6.61
N THR A 125 0.94 7.62 7.07
CA THR A 125 0.86 6.18 6.78
C THR A 125 0.50 5.98 5.31
N ILE A 126 -0.51 6.69 4.81
CA ILE A 126 -0.90 6.66 3.40
C ILE A 126 0.24 7.16 2.50
N ARG A 127 0.93 8.24 2.90
CA ARG A 127 2.11 8.74 2.17
C ARG A 127 3.21 7.70 2.09
N ARG A 128 3.51 7.00 3.19
CA ARG A 128 4.53 5.94 3.22
C ARG A 128 4.12 4.74 2.37
N GLN A 129 2.85 4.34 2.41
CA GLN A 129 2.30 3.29 1.54
C GLN A 129 2.38 3.65 0.06
N ALA A 130 2.02 4.88 -0.30
CA ALA A 130 2.16 5.37 -1.67
C ALA A 130 3.62 5.28 -2.15
N ARG A 131 4.56 5.66 -1.28
CA ARG A 131 6.00 5.52 -1.56
C ARG A 131 6.44 4.07 -1.71
N ALA A 132 5.96 3.17 -0.84
CA ALA A 132 6.26 1.74 -0.93
C ALA A 132 5.74 1.14 -2.25
N TYR A 133 4.54 1.53 -2.69
CA TYR A 133 4.00 1.12 -4.00
C TYR A 133 4.88 1.60 -5.17
N VAL A 134 5.34 2.86 -5.13
CA VAL A 134 6.27 3.38 -6.14
C VAL A 134 7.61 2.63 -6.12
N GLU A 135 8.18 2.39 -4.94
CA GLU A 135 9.44 1.65 -4.75
C GLU A 135 9.32 0.23 -5.36
N SER A 136 8.22 -0.47 -5.09
CA SER A 136 7.91 -1.78 -5.67
C SER A 136 7.70 -1.75 -7.18
N TYR A 137 6.99 -0.75 -7.70
CA TYR A 137 6.79 -0.60 -9.14
C TYR A 137 8.10 -0.36 -9.90
N LEU A 138 8.92 0.58 -9.42
CA LEU A 138 10.20 0.93 -10.07
C LEU A 138 11.20 -0.22 -10.01
N ARG A 139 11.28 -0.95 -8.89
CA ARG A 139 12.13 -2.14 -8.78
C ARG A 139 11.77 -3.17 -9.84
N ARG A 140 10.48 -3.53 -9.96
CA ARG A 140 10.02 -4.52 -10.95
C ARG A 140 10.18 -4.05 -12.39
N LYS A 141 9.98 -2.76 -12.64
CA LYS A 141 10.27 -2.17 -13.95
C LYS A 141 11.75 -2.32 -14.30
N SER A 142 12.65 -2.08 -13.35
CA SER A 142 14.10 -2.28 -13.55
C SER A 142 14.45 -3.76 -13.77
N GLU A 143 13.87 -4.68 -13.01
CA GLU A 143 14.10 -6.13 -13.16
C GLU A 143 13.61 -6.65 -14.52
N ALA A 144 12.47 -6.15 -15.00
CA ALA A 144 11.89 -6.53 -16.29
C ALA A 144 12.68 -6.00 -17.50
N LEU A 145 13.39 -4.87 -17.34
CA LEU A 145 14.22 -4.30 -18.40
C LEU A 145 15.57 -5.03 -18.57
N GLY A 146 15.95 -5.89 -17.61
CA GLY A 146 17.22 -6.62 -17.63
C GLY A 146 18.44 -5.71 -17.45
N PRO A 147 19.62 -6.29 -17.18
CA PRO A 147 20.91 -5.58 -17.28
C PRO A 147 21.25 -5.20 -18.74
#